data_AF-A0A1F3VHK1-F1
#
_entry.id   AF-A0A1F3VHK1-F1
#
_cell.length_a   1.000
_cell.length_b   1.000
_cell.length_c   1.000
_cell.angle_alpha   90.00
_cell.angle_beta   90.00
_cell.angle_gamma   90.00
#
_symmetry.space_group_name_H-M   'P 1'
#
loop_
_entity.id
_entity.type
_entity.pdbx_description
1 polymer ?
#
loop_
_entity_poly.entity_id
_entity_poly.type
_entity_poly.pdbx_seq_one_letter_code
_entity_poly.pdbx_strand_id
1 'polypeptide(L)'
;MNYNKLFVVVLFVCTLPGCLDSRNQRVKDNPLDLSLFKSDSPYKPNPLPGDDQSTSTATTQTTTSTTPPAHIAHCTWSSSGTSGFEFSSNHIGSYTLCQSTNAETDLYFQLKTNSGYNICFIPVNDSDGNVIYIGEPRCLLASDPLTVYKIVMLKNRPAVGYNTFSDLTMTGVMVMQDRAYEFPYPYYPYYNLANNPLRAPDAYLLCANWYQAGDTRYCQSFNSAGRYVYHKF
;
A
#
# COMPACT_ATOMS: atom_id res chain seq x y z
N MET A 1 -81.45 -29.55 21.97
CA MET A 1 -80.48 -30.67 21.99
C MET A 1 -79.59 -30.57 20.76
N ASN A 2 -78.28 -30.48 21.01
CA ASN A 2 -77.13 -30.72 20.13
C ASN A 2 -76.85 -29.74 18.97
N TYR A 3 -76.11 -28.69 19.31
CA TYR A 3 -75.17 -27.99 18.43
C TYR A 3 -74.06 -28.96 17.99
N ASN A 4 -73.80 -29.04 16.69
CA ASN A 4 -72.58 -29.65 16.18
C ASN A 4 -71.81 -28.60 15.36
N LYS A 5 -70.93 -27.86 16.05
CA LYS A 5 -69.98 -26.94 15.43
C LYS A 5 -68.87 -27.76 14.79
N LEU A 6 -68.90 -27.89 13.48
CA LEU A 6 -67.80 -28.46 12.69
C LEU A 6 -66.65 -27.44 12.68
N PHE A 7 -65.73 -27.55 13.63
CA PHE A 7 -64.47 -26.80 13.63
C PHE A 7 -63.51 -27.49 12.65
N VAL A 8 -63.43 -26.96 11.42
CA VAL A 8 -62.37 -27.30 10.48
C VAL A 8 -61.13 -26.52 10.90
N VAL A 9 -60.23 -27.17 11.63
CA VAL A 9 -58.89 -26.65 11.91
C VAL A 9 -58.05 -26.85 10.65
N VAL A 10 -57.96 -25.79 9.83
CA VAL A 10 -57.01 -25.72 8.73
C VAL A 10 -55.61 -25.52 9.34
N LEU A 11 -54.87 -26.63 9.48
CA LEU A 11 -53.45 -26.62 9.81
C LEU A 11 -52.69 -26.12 8.58
N PHE A 12 -52.49 -24.80 8.50
CA PHE A 12 -51.56 -24.18 7.58
C PHE A 12 -50.15 -24.56 8.04
N VAL A 13 -49.62 -25.67 7.52
CA VAL A 13 -48.20 -25.98 7.62
C VAL A 13 -47.48 -24.96 6.74
N CYS A 14 -47.10 -23.83 7.33
CA CYS A 14 -46.06 -22.97 6.78
C CYS A 14 -44.76 -23.78 6.79
N THR A 15 -44.50 -24.52 5.72
CA THR A 15 -43.13 -24.92 5.38
C THR A 15 -42.38 -23.63 5.07
N LEU A 16 -41.80 -23.02 6.10
CA LEU A 16 -40.73 -22.06 5.93
C LEU A 16 -39.70 -22.74 5.01
N PRO A 17 -39.37 -22.22 3.82
CA PRO A 17 -38.16 -22.64 3.16
C PRO A 17 -37.04 -22.40 4.16
N GLY A 18 -36.32 -23.46 4.51
CA GLY A 18 -35.23 -23.40 5.46
C GLY A 18 -34.30 -22.27 5.06
N CYS A 19 -34.24 -21.22 5.89
CA CYS A 19 -33.10 -20.33 5.95
C CYS A 19 -31.94 -21.10 6.59
N LEU A 20 -31.39 -22.06 5.84
CA LEU A 20 -30.08 -22.61 6.12
C LEU A 20 -29.24 -22.48 4.85
N ASP A 21 -28.39 -21.47 4.96
CA ASP A 21 -27.10 -21.34 4.31
C ASP A 21 -27.01 -20.71 2.91
N SER A 22 -27.37 -19.42 2.84
CA SER A 22 -26.75 -18.48 1.90
C SER A 22 -25.52 -17.76 2.49
N ARG A 23 -24.99 -18.19 3.65
CA ARG A 23 -23.70 -17.69 4.17
C ARG A 23 -22.50 -18.27 3.44
N ASN A 24 -22.68 -19.34 2.66
CA ASN A 24 -21.58 -20.02 1.94
C ASN A 24 -21.49 -19.74 0.43
N GLN A 25 -22.26 -18.81 -0.13
CA GLN A 25 -22.10 -18.40 -1.55
C GLN A 25 -21.28 -17.12 -1.77
N ARG A 26 -20.88 -16.39 -0.71
CA ARG A 26 -19.89 -15.29 -0.80
C ARG A 26 -18.44 -15.72 -0.59
N VAL A 27 -18.15 -17.01 -0.68
CA VAL A 27 -16.78 -17.56 -0.59
C VAL A 27 -16.24 -17.96 -1.98
N LYS A 28 -17.06 -17.86 -3.05
CA LYS A 28 -16.63 -18.29 -4.40
C LYS A 28 -15.93 -17.22 -5.24
N ASP A 29 -16.04 -15.96 -4.89
CA ASP A 29 -15.17 -14.92 -5.41
C ASP A 29 -14.20 -14.58 -4.30
N ASN A 30 -13.03 -15.19 -4.31
CA ASN A 30 -12.02 -14.94 -3.28
C ASN A 30 -11.54 -13.48 -3.43
N PRO A 31 -11.91 -12.54 -2.53
CA PRO A 31 -11.36 -11.18 -2.59
C PRO A 31 -9.86 -11.17 -2.27
N LEU A 32 -9.31 -12.32 -1.86
CA LEU A 32 -7.90 -12.58 -1.62
C LEU A 32 -7.12 -13.01 -2.87
N ASP A 33 -7.64 -12.80 -4.09
CA ASP A 33 -6.81 -13.01 -5.29
C ASP A 33 -5.74 -11.91 -5.44
N LEU A 34 -4.75 -11.96 -4.54
CA LEU A 34 -3.51 -11.22 -4.60
C LEU A 34 -2.59 -11.78 -5.70
N SER A 35 -2.95 -12.87 -6.39
CA SER A 35 -2.16 -13.42 -7.50
C SER A 35 -2.18 -12.53 -8.75
N LEU A 36 -3.14 -11.59 -8.82
CA LEU A 36 -3.16 -10.49 -9.79
C LEU A 36 -2.02 -9.48 -9.54
N PHE A 37 -1.52 -9.36 -8.31
CA PHE A 37 -0.36 -8.55 -7.98
C PHE A 37 0.88 -9.45 -7.98
N LYS A 38 1.41 -9.72 -9.17
CA LYS A 38 2.80 -10.15 -9.25
C LYS A 38 3.65 -8.98 -8.76
N SER A 39 4.24 -9.11 -7.58
CA SER A 39 5.44 -8.35 -7.19
C SER A 39 6.61 -8.80 -8.07
N ASP A 40 6.46 -8.72 -9.39
CA ASP A 40 7.58 -8.72 -10.29
C ASP A 40 8.28 -7.40 -10.00
N SER A 41 9.47 -7.48 -9.41
CA SER A 41 10.40 -6.37 -9.36
C SER A 41 11.29 -6.44 -10.60
N PRO A 42 10.92 -5.84 -11.74
CA PRO A 42 11.88 -5.52 -12.77
C PRO A 42 12.28 -4.06 -12.58
N TYR A 43 13.11 -3.75 -11.58
CA TYR A 43 13.75 -2.44 -11.59
C TYR A 43 15.25 -2.56 -11.43
N LYS A 44 15.93 -2.33 -12.56
CA LYS A 44 17.29 -1.82 -12.58
C LYS A 44 17.18 -0.33 -12.26
N PRO A 45 17.99 0.22 -11.34
CA PRO A 45 18.08 1.67 -11.20
C PRO A 45 18.50 2.23 -12.54
N ASN A 46 17.66 3.06 -13.17
CA ASN A 46 18.16 4.00 -14.13
C ASN A 46 18.76 5.14 -13.31
N PRO A 47 20.10 5.31 -13.30
CA PRO A 47 20.65 6.59 -12.89
C PRO A 47 20.02 7.70 -13.75
N LEU A 48 19.95 8.88 -13.16
CA LEU A 48 19.51 10.08 -13.87
C LEU A 48 20.32 10.23 -15.18
N PRO A 49 19.77 10.84 -16.25
CA PRO A 49 20.51 11.05 -17.49
C PRO A 49 21.80 11.82 -17.20
N GLY A 50 22.95 11.15 -17.31
CA GLY A 50 24.26 11.67 -16.93
C GLY A 50 25.36 10.61 -16.69
N ASP A 51 24.99 9.35 -16.43
CA ASP A 51 25.96 8.28 -16.17
C ASP A 51 26.29 7.48 -17.45
N ASP A 52 27.27 7.97 -18.21
CA ASP A 52 27.94 7.17 -19.24
C ASP A 52 29.13 6.38 -18.65
N GLN A 53 29.11 5.10 -18.99
CA GLN A 53 30.14 4.06 -18.97
C GLN A 53 31.57 4.44 -18.52
N SER A 54 31.99 3.74 -17.46
CA SER A 54 33.34 3.69 -16.89
C SER A 54 34.46 3.53 -17.93
N THR A 55 35.32 4.55 -18.05
CA THR A 55 36.74 4.37 -18.39
C THR A 55 37.57 5.09 -17.33
N SER A 56 38.38 4.30 -16.62
CA SER A 56 39.20 4.73 -15.50
C SER A 56 40.22 5.79 -15.89
N THR A 57 40.07 7.02 -15.42
CA THR A 57 41.19 7.96 -15.27
C THR A 57 40.95 8.76 -13.99
N ALA A 58 41.86 8.58 -13.03
CA ALA A 58 41.84 9.27 -11.74
C ALA A 58 41.98 10.78 -11.99
N THR A 59 40.88 11.50 -11.83
CA THR A 59 40.87 12.96 -11.89
C THR A 59 40.11 13.46 -10.67
N THR A 60 40.74 14.37 -9.94
CA THR A 60 40.27 15.00 -8.71
C THR A 60 38.82 15.46 -8.88
N GLN A 61 37.89 14.74 -8.24
CA GLN A 61 36.46 14.93 -8.40
C GLN A 61 36.07 16.24 -7.70
N THR A 62 35.97 17.31 -8.48
CA THR A 62 35.32 18.54 -8.05
C THR A 62 33.83 18.21 -7.99
N THR A 63 33.28 18.12 -6.78
CA THR A 63 31.85 17.88 -6.53
C THR A 63 31.06 19.08 -7.04
N THR A 64 30.70 19.06 -8.31
CA THR A 64 29.70 19.97 -8.86
C THR A 64 28.38 19.62 -8.18
N SER A 65 27.89 20.54 -7.35
CA SER A 65 26.53 20.53 -6.84
C SER A 65 25.59 20.50 -8.06
N THR A 66 25.09 19.31 -8.40
CA THR A 66 24.07 19.16 -9.43
C THR A 66 22.78 19.71 -8.85
N THR A 67 22.32 20.83 -9.39
CA THR A 67 21.01 21.37 -9.03
C THR A 67 19.94 20.34 -9.43
N PRO A 68 19.02 19.95 -8.53
CA PRO A 68 17.96 19.02 -8.86
C PRO A 68 17.14 19.50 -10.07
N PRO A 69 16.64 18.60 -10.94
CA PRO A 69 15.72 18.96 -12.01
C PRO A 69 14.52 19.76 -11.51
N ALA A 70 14.05 20.73 -12.30
CA ALA A 70 13.03 21.70 -11.90
C ALA A 70 11.75 21.06 -11.32
N HIS A 71 11.32 19.92 -11.85
CA HIS A 71 10.10 19.23 -11.42
C HIS A 71 10.19 18.54 -10.05
N ILE A 72 11.38 18.51 -9.44
CA ILE A 72 11.62 18.06 -8.06
C ILE A 72 12.45 19.04 -7.24
N ALA A 73 12.76 20.22 -7.79
CA ALA A 73 13.57 21.24 -7.12
C ALA A 73 12.83 21.91 -5.95
N HIS A 74 11.52 21.71 -5.84
CA HIS A 74 10.68 22.21 -4.74
C HIS A 74 10.81 21.40 -3.45
N CYS A 75 11.47 20.23 -3.49
CA CYS A 75 11.71 19.37 -2.32
C CYS A 75 13.13 19.53 -1.78
N THR A 76 13.34 19.15 -0.52
CA THR A 76 14.64 19.29 0.14
C THR A 76 15.46 18.00 0.07
N TRP A 77 16.52 18.01 -0.74
CA TRP A 77 17.41 16.85 -0.96
C TRP A 77 18.69 16.94 -0.12
N SER A 78 19.10 15.80 0.45
CA SER A 78 20.39 15.70 1.14
C SER A 78 21.53 15.67 0.13
N SER A 79 22.42 16.66 0.20
CA SER A 79 23.67 16.67 -0.57
C SER A 79 24.82 15.94 0.12
N SER A 80 24.71 15.69 1.42
CA SER A 80 25.76 15.09 2.26
C SER A 80 25.55 13.61 2.55
N GLY A 81 24.34 13.08 2.31
CA GLY A 81 23.93 11.73 2.69
C GLY A 81 23.80 11.51 4.22
N THR A 82 24.08 12.54 5.03
CA THR A 82 24.10 12.42 6.51
C THR A 82 23.12 13.38 7.20
N SER A 83 22.78 14.49 6.56
CA SER A 83 21.86 15.54 7.05
C SER A 83 21.10 16.18 5.88
N GLY A 84 20.09 17.01 6.16
CA GLY A 84 19.32 17.71 5.11
C GLY A 84 18.25 16.87 4.42
N PHE A 85 17.80 15.79 5.06
CA PHE A 85 16.60 15.06 4.65
C PHE A 85 15.36 15.78 5.18
N GLU A 86 14.29 15.82 4.39
CA GLU A 86 13.10 16.62 4.69
C GLU A 86 12.24 16.03 5.82
N PHE A 87 12.15 14.70 5.86
CA PHE A 87 11.28 13.97 6.78
C PHE A 87 12.07 13.01 7.67
N SER A 88 11.45 12.67 8.80
CA SER A 88 11.96 11.63 9.70
C SER A 88 10.80 10.88 10.33
N SER A 89 10.96 9.57 10.49
CA SER A 89 10.01 8.74 11.23
C SER A 89 10.74 7.62 11.96
N ASN A 90 10.10 7.08 13.01
CA ASN A 90 10.62 5.92 13.73
C ASN A 90 10.60 4.62 12.90
N HIS A 91 9.81 4.58 11.82
CA HIS A 91 9.63 3.37 11.00
C HIS A 91 10.68 3.26 9.89
N ILE A 92 10.86 4.32 9.10
CA ILE A 92 11.78 4.33 7.95
C ILE A 92 13.06 5.14 8.19
N GLY A 93 13.17 5.89 9.29
CA GLY A 93 14.31 6.76 9.55
C GLY A 93 14.17 8.14 8.87
N SER A 94 15.29 8.79 8.57
CA SER A 94 15.33 10.08 7.87
C SER A 94 15.35 9.90 6.35
N TYR A 95 14.48 10.62 5.65
CA TYR A 95 14.26 10.45 4.22
C TYR A 95 13.72 11.74 3.58
N THR A 96 13.83 11.84 2.25
CA THR A 96 13.09 12.81 1.44
C THR A 96 12.20 12.04 0.50
N LEU A 97 10.95 12.46 0.37
CA LEU A 97 9.97 11.91 -0.56
C LEU A 97 9.27 13.07 -1.26
N CYS A 98 9.25 13.04 -2.58
CA CYS A 98 8.82 14.16 -3.40
C CYS A 98 7.96 13.66 -4.56
N GLN A 99 6.81 14.30 -4.80
CA GLN A 99 6.02 14.06 -6.00
C GLN A 99 6.50 15.00 -7.12
N SER A 100 6.63 14.48 -8.33
CA SER A 100 6.96 15.28 -9.50
C SER A 100 5.85 16.28 -9.81
N THR A 101 6.20 17.54 -10.11
CA THR A 101 5.22 18.52 -10.63
C THR A 101 4.79 18.21 -12.07
N ASN A 102 5.51 17.35 -12.79
CA ASN A 102 5.20 17.00 -14.17
C ASN A 102 4.20 15.84 -14.29
N ALA A 103 4.16 14.96 -13.30
CA ALA A 103 3.32 13.76 -13.33
C ALA A 103 3.00 13.28 -11.90
N GLU A 104 1.72 13.19 -11.56
CA GLU A 104 1.30 12.79 -10.21
C GLU A 104 1.82 11.41 -9.81
N THR A 105 2.05 10.50 -10.76
CA THR A 105 2.51 9.12 -10.50
C THR A 105 4.03 8.99 -10.36
N ASP A 106 4.79 10.05 -10.63
CA ASP A 106 6.25 10.02 -10.52
C ASP A 106 6.67 10.51 -9.14
N LEU A 107 7.19 9.60 -8.32
CA LEU A 107 7.76 9.90 -7.01
C LEU A 107 9.29 9.83 -7.05
N TYR A 108 9.92 10.62 -6.20
CA TYR A 108 11.35 10.63 -6.00
C TYR A 108 11.66 10.44 -4.52
N PHE A 109 12.58 9.55 -4.21
CA PHE A 109 12.85 9.11 -2.85
C PHE A 109 14.35 9.07 -2.56
N GLN A 110 14.75 9.57 -1.39
CA GLN A 110 16.13 9.50 -0.90
C GLN A 110 16.09 9.06 0.56
N LEU A 111 16.93 8.10 0.95
CA LEU A 111 16.91 7.50 2.28
C LEU A 111 18.29 7.55 2.92
N LYS A 112 18.38 8.08 4.15
CA LYS A 112 19.66 8.20 4.86
C LYS A 112 20.29 6.85 5.19
N THR A 113 19.50 5.88 5.62
CA THR A 113 20.00 4.56 6.01
C THR A 113 18.90 3.55 5.82
N ASN A 114 19.23 2.43 5.19
CA ASN A 114 18.31 1.32 5.02
C ASN A 114 18.64 0.20 6.02
N SER A 115 17.58 -0.34 6.63
CA SER A 115 17.63 -1.45 7.56
C SER A 115 17.78 -2.83 6.90
N GLY A 116 18.01 -2.87 5.59
CA GLY A 116 18.18 -4.10 4.80
C GLY A 116 16.88 -4.63 4.19
N TYR A 117 15.81 -3.83 4.16
CA TYR A 117 14.51 -4.22 3.62
C TYR A 117 14.13 -3.32 2.43
N ASN A 118 13.31 -3.84 1.52
CA ASN A 118 12.69 -2.99 0.51
C ASN A 118 11.77 -1.97 1.19
N ILE A 119 11.72 -0.76 0.66
CA ILE A 119 10.71 0.23 1.01
C ILE A 119 9.63 0.15 -0.05
N CYS A 120 8.40 -0.14 0.36
CA CYS A 120 7.23 -0.22 -0.48
C CYS A 120 6.40 1.07 -0.37
N PHE A 121 5.94 1.52 -1.52
CA PHE A 121 5.12 2.70 -1.73
C PHE A 121 3.79 2.22 -2.29
N ILE A 122 2.68 2.60 -1.67
CA ILE A 122 1.34 2.20 -2.12
C ILE A 122 0.57 3.49 -2.44
N PRO A 123 0.19 3.72 -3.70
CA PRO A 123 -0.43 4.97 -4.10
C PRO A 123 -1.84 5.04 -3.52
N VAL A 124 -2.18 6.19 -2.94
CA VAL A 124 -3.50 6.41 -2.33
C VAL A 124 -4.18 7.67 -2.86
N ASN A 125 -5.50 7.65 -2.80
CA ASN A 125 -6.36 8.81 -2.88
C ASN A 125 -6.94 9.03 -1.46
N ASP A 126 -6.80 10.25 -0.97
CA ASP A 126 -7.39 10.77 0.26
C ASP A 126 -8.48 11.77 -0.12
N SER A 127 -9.73 11.39 0.10
CA SER A 127 -10.90 12.23 -0.09
C SER A 127 -11.70 12.26 1.21
N ASP A 128 -11.87 13.46 1.77
CA ASP A 128 -12.62 13.70 3.01
C ASP A 128 -12.15 12.84 4.20
N GLY A 129 -10.85 12.60 4.30
CA GLY A 129 -10.25 11.77 5.36
C GLY A 129 -10.38 10.27 5.14
N ASN A 130 -10.95 9.84 4.01
CA ASN A 130 -10.95 8.45 3.59
C ASN A 130 -9.76 8.19 2.68
N VAL A 131 -8.75 7.49 3.22
CA VAL A 131 -7.57 7.07 2.47
C VAL A 131 -7.84 5.70 1.86
N ILE A 132 -7.84 5.63 0.52
CA ILE A 132 -7.98 4.38 -0.24
C ILE A 132 -6.78 4.18 -1.14
N TYR A 133 -6.28 2.94 -1.23
CA TYR A 133 -5.27 2.63 -2.23
C TYR A 133 -5.90 2.58 -3.64
N ILE A 134 -5.12 3.01 -4.62
CA ILE A 134 -5.59 3.14 -6.01
C ILE A 134 -4.74 2.35 -7.02
N GLY A 135 -3.71 1.65 -6.54
CA GLY A 135 -2.92 0.74 -7.36
C GLY A 135 -1.94 -0.09 -6.57
N GLU A 136 -1.14 -0.88 -7.29
CA GLU A 136 -0.22 -1.84 -6.72
C GLU A 136 0.93 -1.18 -5.94
N PRO A 137 1.46 -1.86 -4.90
CA PRO A 137 2.69 -1.46 -4.26
C PRO A 137 3.88 -1.45 -5.23
N ARG A 138 4.74 -0.43 -5.12
CA ARG A 138 6.05 -0.39 -5.79
C ARG A 138 7.12 -0.43 -4.72
N CYS A 139 8.01 -1.43 -4.77
CA CYS A 139 9.01 -1.66 -3.73
C CYS A 139 10.43 -1.54 -4.29
N LEU A 140 11.34 -0.93 -3.53
CA LEU A 140 12.73 -0.79 -3.93
C LEU A 140 13.69 -0.88 -2.73
N LEU A 141 14.91 -1.34 -2.98
CA LEU A 141 15.98 -1.32 -1.99
C LEU A 141 16.82 -0.04 -2.17
N ALA A 142 16.56 0.98 -1.35
CA ALA A 142 17.33 2.21 -1.36
C ALA A 142 18.55 2.05 -0.45
N SER A 143 19.73 1.79 -0.98
CA SER A 143 20.93 1.49 -0.17
C SER A 143 21.94 2.64 -0.10
N ASP A 144 21.90 3.58 -1.04
CA ASP A 144 22.83 4.70 -1.11
C ASP A 144 22.14 6.01 -0.68
N PRO A 145 22.61 6.67 0.40
CA PRO A 145 22.03 7.92 0.87
C PRO A 145 22.26 9.12 -0.06
N LEU A 146 23.15 9.02 -1.05
CA LEU A 146 23.39 10.06 -2.05
C LEU A 146 22.56 9.87 -3.32
N THR A 147 21.87 8.73 -3.47
CA THR A 147 21.05 8.43 -4.64
C THR A 147 19.61 8.88 -4.44
N VAL A 148 19.07 9.63 -5.40
CA VAL A 148 17.63 9.92 -5.52
C VAL A 148 16.99 8.91 -6.47
N TYR A 149 16.12 8.06 -5.93
CA TYR A 149 15.44 7.00 -6.65
C TYR A 149 14.13 7.51 -7.26
N LYS A 150 13.96 7.35 -8.58
CA LYS A 150 12.67 7.56 -9.24
C LYS A 150 11.79 6.32 -9.10
N ILE A 151 10.52 6.53 -8.73
CA ILE A 151 9.49 5.50 -8.57
C ILE A 151 8.30 5.90 -9.44
N VAL A 152 7.93 5.04 -10.38
CA VAL A 152 6.72 5.23 -11.17
C VAL A 152 5.60 4.41 -10.54
N MET A 153 4.61 5.11 -9.99
CA MET A 153 3.42 4.52 -9.39
C MET A 153 2.42 4.11 -10.47
N LEU A 154 1.64 3.06 -10.20
CA LEU A 154 0.55 2.63 -11.07
C LEU A 154 -0.78 2.88 -10.38
N LYS A 155 -1.80 3.24 -11.16
CA LYS A 155 -3.19 3.40 -10.72
C LYS A 155 -4.04 2.27 -11.29
N ASN A 156 -3.63 1.04 -10.99
CA ASN A 156 -4.13 -0.18 -11.63
C ASN A 156 -4.99 -1.03 -10.70
N ARG A 157 -5.53 -0.46 -9.62
CA ARG A 157 -6.44 -1.20 -8.74
C ARG A 157 -7.71 -1.57 -9.52
N PRO A 158 -8.09 -2.86 -9.58
CA PRO A 158 -9.31 -3.28 -10.27
C PRO A 158 -10.55 -2.58 -9.72
N ALA A 159 -11.46 -2.20 -10.62
CA ALA A 159 -12.73 -1.62 -10.24
C ALA A 159 -13.57 -2.62 -9.43
N VAL A 160 -14.29 -2.12 -8.41
CA VAL A 160 -15.24 -2.91 -7.63
C VAL A 160 -16.60 -2.25 -7.74
N GLY A 161 -17.52 -2.90 -8.47
CA GLY A 161 -18.81 -2.31 -8.83
C GLY A 161 -18.64 -1.11 -9.77
N TYR A 162 -19.19 0.05 -9.39
CA TYR A 162 -19.08 1.30 -10.16
C TYR A 162 -17.84 2.14 -9.82
N ASN A 163 -16.99 1.66 -8.89
CA ASN A 163 -15.83 2.43 -8.44
C ASN A 163 -14.63 2.17 -9.35
N THR A 164 -14.25 3.16 -10.16
CA THR A 164 -13.05 3.12 -11.00
C THR A 164 -11.88 3.79 -10.30
N PHE A 165 -10.97 3.01 -9.72
CA PHE A 165 -9.85 3.55 -8.95
C PHE A 165 -8.74 4.15 -9.82
N SER A 166 -8.64 3.75 -11.10
CA SER A 166 -7.65 4.29 -12.04
C SER A 166 -7.84 5.77 -12.34
N ASP A 167 -9.05 6.28 -12.14
CA ASP A 167 -9.40 7.67 -12.49
C ASP A 167 -9.20 8.62 -11.30
N LEU A 168 -9.03 8.09 -10.09
CA LEU A 168 -8.84 8.88 -8.87
C LEU A 168 -7.46 9.54 -8.86
N THR A 169 -7.37 10.82 -8.52
CA THR A 169 -6.08 11.52 -8.35
C THR A 169 -5.22 10.87 -7.25
N MET A 170 -3.92 10.76 -7.46
CA MET A 170 -3.02 10.30 -6.40
C MET A 170 -2.66 11.47 -5.48
N THR A 171 -3.22 11.50 -4.28
CA THR A 171 -3.01 12.60 -3.30
C THR A 171 -2.02 12.26 -2.21
N GLY A 172 -1.52 11.02 -2.19
CA GLY A 172 -0.51 10.61 -1.23
C GLY A 172 -0.01 9.20 -1.48
N VAL A 173 0.81 8.73 -0.55
CA VAL A 173 1.37 7.39 -0.59
C VAL A 173 1.52 6.83 0.83
N MET A 174 1.23 5.54 0.97
CA MET A 174 1.57 4.78 2.16
C MET A 174 2.96 4.18 1.97
N VAL A 175 3.87 4.47 2.89
CA VAL A 175 5.27 4.05 2.86
C VAL A 175 5.53 3.08 3.99
N MET A 176 6.12 1.92 3.68
CA MET A 176 6.42 0.91 4.69
C MET A 176 7.57 0.01 4.28
N GLN A 177 8.26 -0.59 5.26
CA GLN A 177 9.24 -1.63 5.00
C GLN A 177 8.52 -2.93 4.57
N ASP A 178 9.04 -3.60 3.55
CA ASP A 178 8.69 -4.97 3.14
C ASP A 178 9.24 -5.97 4.16
N ARG A 179 8.71 -5.88 5.38
CA ARG A 179 9.14 -6.62 6.54
C ARG A 179 7.95 -7.24 7.23
N ALA A 180 8.17 -8.44 7.77
CA ALA A 180 7.22 -9.15 8.60
C ALA A 180 7.05 -8.48 9.97
N TYR A 181 5.80 -8.32 10.42
CA TYR A 181 5.49 -7.82 11.75
C TYR A 181 4.36 -8.63 12.39
N GLU A 182 4.25 -8.51 13.71
CA GLU A 182 3.06 -8.96 14.41
C GLU A 182 1.95 -7.91 14.26
N PHE A 183 0.79 -8.36 13.82
CA PHE A 183 -0.42 -7.56 13.78
C PHE A 183 -1.46 -8.22 14.69
N PRO A 184 -2.12 -7.45 15.59
CA PRO A 184 -3.16 -8.00 16.46
C PRO A 184 -4.33 -8.64 15.68
N TYR A 185 -5.22 -9.34 16.40
CA TYR A 185 -6.50 -9.79 15.85
C TYR A 185 -7.19 -8.65 15.05
N PRO A 186 -7.73 -8.90 13.84
CA PRO A 186 -8.07 -10.21 13.24
C PRO A 186 -7.03 -10.81 12.28
N TYR A 187 -5.80 -10.28 12.22
CA TYR A 187 -4.74 -10.89 11.38
C TYR A 187 -4.30 -12.25 11.92
N TYR A 188 -4.23 -12.38 13.25
CA TYR A 188 -4.07 -13.65 13.94
C TYR A 188 -5.44 -14.35 14.09
N PRO A 189 -5.59 -15.66 13.79
CA PRO A 189 -4.57 -16.71 13.66
C PRO A 189 -4.14 -17.07 12.22
N TYR A 190 -4.63 -16.37 11.20
CA TYR A 190 -4.38 -16.72 9.79
C TYR A 190 -2.90 -16.59 9.39
N TYR A 191 -2.17 -15.71 10.07
CA TYR A 191 -0.77 -15.45 9.83
C TYR A 191 0.02 -15.61 11.14
N ASN A 192 1.03 -16.47 11.11
CA ASN A 192 1.92 -16.73 12.23
C ASN A 192 3.33 -16.32 11.81
N LEU A 193 3.99 -15.44 12.57
CA LEU A 193 5.35 -14.98 12.28
C LEU A 193 6.37 -16.11 12.05
N ALA A 194 6.20 -17.28 12.68
CA ALA A 194 7.11 -18.41 12.56
C ALA A 194 6.95 -19.18 11.23
N ASN A 195 5.73 -19.30 10.70
CA ASN A 195 5.41 -20.20 9.60
C ASN A 195 4.81 -19.51 8.36
N ASN A 196 4.17 -18.35 8.57
CA ASN A 196 3.53 -17.54 7.54
C ASN A 196 3.56 -16.04 7.96
N PRO A 197 4.74 -15.41 7.94
CA PRO A 197 4.89 -14.03 8.37
C PRO A 197 4.15 -13.07 7.44
N LEU A 198 3.20 -12.30 7.98
CA LEU A 198 2.53 -11.25 7.22
C LEU A 198 3.41 -10.01 7.13
N ARG A 199 3.67 -9.55 5.91
CA ARG A 199 4.45 -8.34 5.67
C ARG A 199 3.57 -7.10 5.76
N ALA A 200 4.14 -5.96 6.13
CA ALA A 200 3.38 -4.72 6.28
C ALA A 200 2.58 -4.31 5.02
N PRO A 201 3.14 -4.38 3.79
CA PRO A 201 2.38 -4.09 2.57
C PRO A 201 1.13 -4.95 2.43
N ASP A 202 1.28 -6.26 2.63
CA ASP A 202 0.17 -7.22 2.53
C ASP A 202 -0.89 -6.97 3.62
N ALA A 203 -0.44 -6.65 4.84
CA ALA A 203 -1.33 -6.32 5.94
C ALA A 203 -2.18 -5.08 5.63
N TYR A 204 -1.58 -4.04 5.05
CA TYR A 204 -2.30 -2.84 4.63
C TYR A 204 -3.33 -3.15 3.54
N LEU A 205 -2.95 -3.89 2.50
CA LEU A 205 -3.87 -4.26 1.42
C LEU A 205 -5.04 -5.10 1.95
N LEU A 206 -4.79 -6.02 2.87
CA LEU A 206 -5.82 -6.79 3.53
C LEU A 206 -6.76 -5.90 4.35
N CYS A 207 -6.22 -4.94 5.11
CA CYS A 207 -7.01 -3.92 5.81
C CYS A 207 -7.92 -3.17 4.84
N ALA A 208 -7.36 -2.63 3.76
CA ALA A 208 -8.11 -1.79 2.83
C ALA A 208 -9.23 -2.58 2.12
N ASN A 209 -9.01 -3.86 1.82
CA ASN A 209 -10.04 -4.72 1.24
C ASN A 209 -11.18 -4.99 2.22
N TRP A 210 -10.87 -5.31 3.48
CA TRP A 210 -11.90 -5.51 4.51
C TRP A 210 -12.66 -4.24 4.86
N TYR A 211 -11.96 -3.09 4.87
CA TYR A 211 -12.60 -1.78 5.08
C TYR A 211 -13.68 -1.52 4.02
N GLN A 212 -13.40 -1.84 2.75
CA GLN A 212 -14.39 -1.72 1.68
C GLN A 212 -15.55 -2.70 1.80
N ALA A 213 -15.31 -3.88 2.37
CA ALA A 213 -16.37 -4.82 2.71
C ALA A 213 -17.19 -4.40 3.96
N GLY A 214 -16.85 -3.26 4.58
CA GLY A 214 -17.52 -2.72 5.77
C GLY A 214 -16.93 -3.20 7.10
N ASP A 215 -15.80 -3.91 7.09
CA ASP A 215 -15.11 -4.38 8.30
C ASP A 215 -13.87 -3.52 8.60
N THR A 216 -14.02 -2.61 9.56
CA THR A 216 -12.95 -1.68 9.95
C THR A 216 -11.90 -2.30 10.88
N ARG A 217 -12.13 -3.52 11.40
CA ARG A 217 -11.30 -4.12 12.46
C ARG A 217 -9.87 -4.41 12.00
N TYR A 218 -9.71 -4.83 10.74
CA TYR A 218 -8.38 -5.03 10.16
C TYR A 218 -7.58 -3.73 10.11
N CYS A 219 -8.19 -2.62 9.67
CA CYS A 219 -7.50 -1.34 9.63
C CYS A 219 -7.21 -0.77 11.02
N GLN A 220 -8.11 -0.95 11.99
CA GLN A 220 -7.84 -0.58 13.39
C GLN A 220 -6.64 -1.35 13.94
N SER A 221 -6.56 -2.66 13.66
CA SER A 221 -5.43 -3.49 14.06
C SER A 221 -4.13 -3.07 13.36
N PHE A 222 -4.15 -2.87 12.04
CA PHE A 222 -3.00 -2.38 11.27
C PHE A 222 -2.48 -1.03 11.80
N ASN A 223 -3.39 -0.08 12.02
CA ASN A 223 -3.07 1.24 12.54
C ASN A 223 -2.45 1.16 13.94
N SER A 224 -2.93 0.26 14.80
CA SER A 224 -2.38 0.05 16.14
C SER A 224 -0.93 -0.46 16.13
N ALA A 225 -0.53 -1.20 15.10
CA ALA A 225 0.84 -1.71 14.96
C ALA A 225 1.83 -0.61 14.51
N GLY A 226 1.33 0.46 13.86
CA GLY A 226 2.13 1.63 13.47
C GLY A 226 3.29 1.32 12.52
N ARG A 227 3.16 0.29 11.67
CA ARG A 227 4.23 -0.18 10.77
C ARG A 227 4.19 0.48 9.39
N TYR A 228 3.93 1.78 9.35
CA TYR A 228 3.83 2.56 8.12
C TYR A 228 4.07 4.05 8.38
N VAL A 229 4.22 4.80 7.29
CA VAL A 229 4.16 6.25 7.25
C VAL A 229 3.16 6.64 6.17
N TYR A 230 2.21 7.52 6.49
CA TYR A 230 1.38 8.15 5.47
C TYR A 230 2.02 9.47 5.06
N HIS A 231 2.16 9.67 3.76
CA HIS A 231 2.69 10.91 3.19
C HIS A 231 1.67 11.51 2.24
N LYS A 232 1.26 12.75 2.49
CA LYS A 232 0.32 13.51 1.67
C LYS A 232 1.09 14.55 0.87
N PHE A 233 0.74 14.71 -0.40
CA PHE A 233 1.32 15.71 -1.31
C PHE A 233 0.45 16.97 -1.37
#